data_AF-A0A4U5NJ90-F1
#
_entry.id   AF-A0A4U5NJ90-F1
#
_cell.length_a   1.000
_cell.length_b   1.000
_cell.length_c   1.000
_cell.angle_alpha   90.00
_cell.angle_beta   90.00
_cell.angle_gamma   90.00
#
_symmetry.space_group_name_H-M   'P 1'
#
loop_
_entity.id
_entity.type
_entity.pdbx_description
1 polymer ?
#
loop_
_entity_poly.entity_id
_entity_poly.type
_entity_poly.pdbx_seq_one_letter_code
_entity_poly.pdbx_strand_id
1 'polypeptide(L)'
;MCQSSKKDFFKKFLYEPLPVESHLDHCLHDHFNAEIVTKTIENKQDAIDYLTWTLLYRRMTKNPNYYNMQGVSHRHLSDAMSEMVESTLQDLESSKCIAIKEDVDTSPLNLGLIASYYYISYTTIEVLSMSLKQKTKSRALFEIISNASEFSDIPIRHKEDAILKKLADRLPVMKSQIRYSDPHHKAHLLIHAHLSRFKLTPELSKDTDEILLKAARITQACVDVLSN
;
A
#
# COMPACT_ATOMS: atom_id res chain seq x y z
N MET A 1 -21.44 -16.59 -20.66
CA MET A 1 -21.76 -17.72 -19.76
C MET A 1 -21.08 -17.47 -18.42
N CYS A 2 -21.75 -17.69 -17.29
CA CYS A 2 -21.18 -17.51 -15.94
C CYS A 2 -21.61 -18.67 -15.03
N GLN A 3 -20.95 -18.82 -13.88
CA GLN A 3 -21.35 -19.78 -12.84
C GLN A 3 -22.75 -19.44 -12.31
N SER A 4 -23.59 -20.45 -12.06
CA SER A 4 -24.99 -20.27 -11.64
C SER A 4 -25.16 -19.37 -10.41
N SER A 5 -24.25 -19.45 -9.43
CA SER A 5 -24.26 -18.61 -8.23
C SER A 5 -24.07 -17.11 -8.50
N LYS A 6 -23.43 -16.74 -9.61
CA LYS A 6 -23.21 -15.33 -10.01
C LYS A 6 -24.26 -14.81 -10.98
N LYS A 7 -25.15 -15.68 -11.48
CA LYS A 7 -26.14 -15.33 -12.51
C LYS A 7 -27.05 -14.20 -12.07
N ASP A 8 -27.62 -14.29 -10.87
CA ASP A 8 -28.57 -13.31 -10.38
C ASP A 8 -27.89 -11.97 -10.04
N PHE A 9 -26.64 -12.02 -9.55
CA PHE A 9 -25.81 -10.84 -9.34
C PHE A 9 -25.59 -10.08 -10.66
N PHE A 10 -25.13 -10.76 -11.71
CA PHE A 10 -24.92 -10.12 -13.01
C PHE A 10 -26.22 -9.63 -13.61
N LYS A 11 -27.30 -10.41 -13.51
CA LYS A 11 -28.61 -9.99 -14.01
C LYS A 11 -29.03 -8.67 -13.34
N LYS A 12 -28.92 -8.56 -12.02
CA LYS A 12 -29.29 -7.34 -11.30
C LYS A 12 -28.48 -6.13 -11.77
N PHE A 13 -27.15 -6.19 -11.71
CA PHE A 13 -26.30 -5.02 -11.95
C PHE A 13 -25.98 -4.73 -13.43
N LEU A 14 -26.41 -5.58 -14.37
CA LEU A 14 -26.39 -5.26 -15.79
C LEU A 14 -27.67 -4.55 -16.26
N TYR A 15 -28.81 -4.78 -15.59
CA TYR A 15 -30.09 -4.14 -15.92
C TYR A 15 -30.40 -2.93 -15.02
N GLU A 16 -29.94 -2.93 -13.78
CA GLU A 16 -30.02 -1.81 -12.84
C GLU A 16 -28.66 -1.08 -12.76
N PRO A 17 -28.63 0.24 -12.54
CA PRO A 17 -27.39 0.98 -12.35
C PRO A 17 -26.62 0.49 -11.12
N LEU A 18 -25.29 0.43 -11.23
CA LEU A 18 -24.40 -0.06 -10.16
C LEU A 18 -24.31 0.97 -9.03
N PRO A 19 -24.55 0.59 -7.76
CA PRO A 19 -24.23 1.44 -6.62
C PRO A 19 -22.71 1.51 -6.44
N VAL A 20 -22.18 2.73 -6.34
CA VAL A 20 -20.75 2.99 -6.09
C VAL A 20 -20.58 3.51 -4.67
N GLU A 21 -19.68 2.88 -3.92
CA GLU A 21 -19.31 3.23 -2.54
C GLU A 21 -17.83 3.61 -2.48
N SER A 22 -17.47 4.43 -1.48
CA SER A 22 -16.09 4.77 -1.21
C SER A 22 -15.38 3.63 -0.47
N HIS A 23 -14.07 3.50 -0.67
CA HIS A 23 -13.18 2.65 0.14
C HIS A 23 -12.00 3.45 0.71
N LEU A 24 -12.11 4.78 0.68
CA LEU A 24 -11.06 5.69 1.13
C LEU A 24 -10.70 5.50 2.62
N ASP A 25 -11.67 5.04 3.41
CA ASP A 25 -11.52 4.67 4.82
C ASP A 25 -10.50 3.54 5.06
N HIS A 26 -10.19 2.74 4.04
CA HIS A 26 -9.18 1.69 4.12
C HIS A 26 -7.80 2.08 3.57
N CYS A 27 -7.68 3.24 2.93
CA CYS A 27 -6.45 3.70 2.29
C CYS A 27 -6.13 5.17 2.61
N LEU A 28 -6.51 5.63 3.81
CA LEU A 28 -6.42 7.03 4.19
C LEU A 28 -4.99 7.50 4.52
N HIS A 29 -4.16 6.61 5.07
CA HIS A 29 -2.83 6.93 5.61
C HIS A 29 -1.92 7.63 4.59
N ASP A 30 -1.82 7.11 3.36
CA ASP A 30 -0.94 7.68 2.34
C ASP A 30 -1.40 9.07 1.90
N HIS A 31 -2.72 9.28 1.79
CA HIS A 31 -3.30 10.57 1.46
C HIS A 31 -3.07 11.58 2.58
N PHE A 32 -3.36 11.22 3.83
CA PHE A 32 -3.13 12.09 4.97
C PHE A 32 -1.66 12.48 5.11
N ASN A 33 -0.74 11.52 4.96
CA ASN A 33 0.68 11.81 4.97
C ASN A 33 1.07 12.81 3.86
N ALA A 34 0.55 12.64 2.64
CA ALA A 34 0.82 13.56 1.54
C ALA A 34 0.25 14.97 1.77
N GLU A 35 -0.94 15.08 2.35
CA GLU A 35 -1.60 16.36 2.66
C GLU A 35 -0.94 17.08 3.85
N ILE A 36 -0.39 16.34 4.82
CA ILE A 36 0.42 16.90 5.91
C ILE A 36 1.76 17.42 5.36
N VAL A 37 2.39 16.68 4.44
CA VAL A 37 3.63 17.11 3.77
C VAL A 37 3.42 18.39 2.96
N THR A 38 2.28 18.53 2.28
CA THR A 38 1.93 19.73 1.50
C THR A 38 1.37 20.87 2.35
N LYS A 39 1.16 20.64 3.65
CA LYS A 39 0.56 21.59 4.60
C LYS A 39 -0.89 21.95 4.29
N THR A 40 -1.61 21.07 3.61
CA THR A 40 -3.08 21.17 3.52
C THR A 40 -3.72 20.78 4.85
N ILE A 41 -3.14 19.80 5.55
CA ILE A 41 -3.53 19.38 6.89
C ILE A 41 -2.42 19.80 7.84
N GLU A 42 -2.68 20.79 8.69
CA GLU A 42 -1.73 21.22 9.73
C GLU A 42 -2.17 20.78 11.13
N ASN A 43 -3.46 20.47 11.33
CA ASN A 43 -3.99 20.00 12.61
C ASN A 43 -5.12 18.96 12.44
N LYS A 44 -5.57 18.35 13.54
CA LYS A 44 -6.66 17.35 13.53
C LYS A 44 -7.98 17.88 12.95
N GLN A 45 -8.29 19.17 13.12
CA GLN A 45 -9.51 19.78 12.57
C GLN A 45 -9.42 19.91 11.04
N ASP A 46 -8.27 20.30 10.50
CA ASP A 46 -8.05 20.35 9.05
C ASP A 46 -8.21 18.97 8.42
N ALA A 47 -7.82 17.90 9.11
CA ALA A 47 -8.00 16.53 8.66
C ALA A 47 -9.49 16.12 8.60
N ILE A 48 -10.30 16.53 9.58
CA ILE A 48 -11.76 16.35 9.54
C ILE A 48 -12.34 17.15 8.38
N ASP A 49 -11.93 18.41 8.23
CA ASP A 49 -12.40 19.28 7.17
C ASP A 49 -12.05 18.69 5.80
N TYR A 50 -10.84 18.17 5.61
CA TYR A 50 -10.40 17.45 4.41
C TYR A 50 -11.33 16.29 4.06
N LEU A 51 -11.71 15.47 5.04
CA LEU A 51 -12.64 14.36 4.81
C LEU A 51 -14.01 14.82 4.29
N THR A 52 -14.48 16.01 4.67
CA THR A 52 -15.78 16.52 4.19
C THR A 52 -15.84 16.75 2.67
N TRP A 53 -14.68 16.92 2.02
CA TRP A 53 -14.59 17.09 0.56
C TRP A 53 -14.67 15.78 -0.21
N THR A 54 -14.63 14.64 0.47
CA THR A 54 -14.50 13.33 -0.16
C THR A 54 -15.85 12.71 -0.54
N LEU A 55 -15.81 11.72 -1.45
CA LEU A 55 -16.97 10.87 -1.72
C LEU A 55 -17.39 10.08 -0.47
N LEU A 56 -16.42 9.67 0.37
CA LEU A 56 -16.65 8.94 1.62
C LEU A 56 -17.66 9.67 2.50
N TYR A 57 -17.41 10.95 2.81
CA TYR A 57 -18.32 11.77 3.62
C TYR A 57 -19.76 11.78 3.08
N ARG A 58 -19.91 11.95 1.76
CA ARG A 58 -21.23 11.94 1.10
C ARG A 58 -21.92 10.58 1.27
N ARG A 59 -21.19 9.47 1.17
CA ARG A 59 -21.74 8.11 1.24
C ARG A 59 -22.02 7.64 2.67
N MET A 60 -21.26 8.09 3.67
CA MET A 60 -21.50 7.79 5.08
C MET A 60 -22.94 8.14 5.53
N THR A 61 -23.48 9.26 5.02
CA THR A 61 -24.87 9.67 5.31
C THR A 61 -25.94 8.85 4.57
N LYS A 62 -25.58 8.20 3.46
CA LYS A 62 -26.50 7.48 2.58
C LYS A 62 -26.54 5.98 2.85
N ASN A 63 -25.42 5.40 3.25
CA ASN A 63 -25.29 3.99 3.54
C ASN A 63 -24.39 3.77 4.78
N PRO A 64 -24.81 4.22 5.97
CA PRO A 64 -23.99 4.21 7.18
C PRO A 64 -23.49 2.81 7.58
N ASN A 65 -24.34 1.79 7.41
CA ASN A 65 -24.02 0.41 7.75
C ASN A 65 -22.84 -0.15 6.95
N TYR A 66 -22.62 0.35 5.73
CA TYR A 66 -21.47 -0.05 4.91
C TYR A 66 -20.15 0.39 5.53
N TYR A 67 -20.15 1.55 6.20
CA TYR A 67 -19.00 2.14 6.89
C TYR A 67 -19.02 1.85 8.39
N ASN A 68 -19.70 0.78 8.83
CA ASN A 68 -19.84 0.36 10.23
C ASN A 68 -20.42 1.44 11.19
N MET A 69 -21.18 2.41 10.66
CA MET A 69 -21.80 3.45 11.47
C MET A 69 -23.17 3.01 12.00
N GLN A 70 -23.49 3.40 13.24
CA GLN A 70 -24.77 3.09 13.90
C GLN A 70 -25.90 4.09 13.60
N GLY A 71 -25.58 5.22 12.96
CA GLY A 71 -26.54 6.28 12.69
C GLY A 71 -25.97 7.37 11.79
N VAL A 72 -26.83 8.31 11.40
CA VAL A 72 -26.50 9.42 10.45
C VAL A 72 -26.70 10.80 11.06
N SER A 73 -26.89 10.90 12.39
CA SER A 73 -26.95 12.22 13.01
C SER A 73 -25.59 12.91 12.91
N HIS A 74 -25.57 14.24 13.02
CA HIS A 74 -24.32 15.02 13.03
C HIS A 74 -23.31 14.50 14.05
N ARG A 75 -23.79 14.05 15.21
CA ARG A 75 -22.94 13.44 16.24
C ARG A 75 -22.31 12.13 15.76
N HIS A 76 -23.09 11.19 15.22
CA HIS A 76 -22.54 9.93 14.72
C HIS A 76 -21.50 10.12 13.60
N LEU A 77 -21.74 11.08 12.70
CA LEU A 77 -20.80 11.42 11.62
C LEU A 77 -19.51 12.05 12.18
N SER A 78 -19.64 13.00 13.10
CA SER A 78 -18.50 13.64 13.73
C SER A 78 -17.67 12.62 14.50
N ASP A 79 -18.29 11.79 15.33
CA ASP A 79 -17.61 10.78 16.13
C ASP A 79 -16.86 9.78 15.22
N ALA A 80 -17.50 9.30 14.14
CA ALA A 80 -16.86 8.37 13.19
C ALA A 80 -15.68 8.99 12.42
N MET A 81 -15.80 10.26 11.99
CA MET A 81 -14.70 10.95 11.33
C MET A 81 -13.55 11.22 12.29
N SER A 82 -13.85 11.65 13.52
CA SER A 82 -12.85 11.87 14.56
C SER A 82 -12.11 10.58 14.90
N GLU A 83 -12.79 9.46 15.07
CA GLU A 83 -12.16 8.15 15.29
C GLU A 83 -11.25 7.74 14.13
N MET A 84 -11.70 7.93 12.89
CA MET A 84 -10.92 7.62 11.69
C MET A 84 -9.66 8.49 11.57
N VAL A 85 -9.79 9.80 11.81
CA VAL A 85 -8.67 10.74 11.80
C VAL A 85 -7.67 10.37 12.90
N GLU A 86 -8.15 10.14 14.12
CA GLU A 86 -7.29 9.82 15.27
C GLU A 86 -6.52 8.52 15.03
N SER A 87 -7.21 7.45 14.59
CA SER A 87 -6.55 6.18 14.28
C SER A 87 -5.50 6.34 13.18
N THR A 88 -5.83 7.06 12.11
CA THR A 88 -4.92 7.22 10.96
C THR A 88 -3.68 8.05 11.34
N LEU A 89 -3.86 9.15 12.07
CA LEU A 89 -2.75 9.98 12.53
C LEU A 89 -1.88 9.25 13.55
N GLN A 90 -2.49 8.49 14.46
CA GLN A 90 -1.74 7.70 15.44
C GLN A 90 -0.89 6.60 14.78
N ASP A 91 -1.43 5.93 13.75
CA ASP A 91 -0.69 4.94 12.96
C ASP A 91 0.49 5.62 12.23
N LEU A 92 0.26 6.75 11.56
CA LEU A 92 1.31 7.51 10.85
C LEU A 92 2.40 8.02 11.80
N GLU A 93 2.03 8.45 13.01
CA GLU A 93 2.98 8.84 14.05
C GLU A 93 3.78 7.63 14.55
N SER A 94 3.13 6.47 14.74
CA SER A 94 3.80 5.24 15.18
C SER A 94 4.84 4.76 14.16
N SER A 95 4.55 4.91 12.87
CA SER A 95 5.46 4.66 11.75
C SER A 95 6.48 5.79 11.52
N LYS A 96 6.50 6.82 12.40
CA LYS A 96 7.39 7.99 12.36
C LYS A 96 7.33 8.78 11.04
N CYS A 97 6.19 8.75 10.36
CA CYS A 97 5.96 9.54 9.15
C CYS A 97 5.60 10.99 9.49
N ILE A 98 4.88 11.19 10.60
CA ILE A 98 4.47 12.50 11.11
C ILE A 98 4.79 12.61 12.60
N ALA A 99 4.73 13.83 13.14
CA ALA A 99 4.80 14.11 14.57
C ALA A 99 3.56 14.89 14.99
N ILE A 100 2.91 14.47 16.08
CA ILE A 100 1.77 15.18 16.67
C ILE A 100 2.29 16.04 17.84
N LYS A 101 2.08 17.35 17.78
CA LYS A 101 2.49 18.33 18.80
C LYS A 101 1.27 18.80 19.56
N GLU A 102 1.41 18.90 20.88
CA GLU A 102 0.36 19.39 21.78
C GLU A 102 -0.99 18.66 21.62
N ASP A 103 -0.96 17.41 21.13
CA ASP A 103 -2.13 16.57 20.84
C ASP A 103 -3.11 17.14 19.79
N VAL A 104 -2.68 18.17 19.03
CA VAL A 104 -3.56 18.87 18.07
C VAL A 104 -2.87 19.08 16.73
N ASP A 105 -1.65 19.63 16.75
CA ASP A 105 -0.94 20.04 15.54
C ASP A 105 -0.15 18.86 14.96
N THR A 106 -0.11 18.77 13.63
CA THR A 106 0.61 17.74 12.89
C THR A 106 1.77 18.36 12.11
N SER A 107 2.89 17.65 12.04
CA SER A 107 4.04 18.08 11.24
C SER A 107 4.69 16.89 10.53
N PRO A 108 5.11 17.04 9.27
CA PRO A 108 5.76 15.94 8.55
C PRO A 108 7.16 15.67 9.10
N LEU A 109 7.54 14.40 9.16
CA LEU A 109 8.91 13.94 9.45
C LEU A 109 9.60 13.48 8.16
N ASN A 110 10.92 13.21 8.24
CA ASN A 110 11.71 12.81 7.08
C ASN A 110 11.17 11.56 6.37
N LEU A 111 10.65 10.57 7.12
CA LEU A 111 10.04 9.38 6.52
C LEU A 111 8.75 9.72 5.76
N GLY A 112 7.90 10.58 6.31
CA GLY A 112 6.68 11.04 5.64
C GLY A 112 6.97 11.85 4.37
N LEU A 113 8.01 12.68 4.40
CA LEU A 113 8.51 13.41 3.23
C LEU A 113 8.95 12.45 2.11
N ILE A 114 9.74 11.42 2.44
CA ILE A 114 10.20 10.41 1.48
C ILE A 114 9.00 9.62 0.91
N ALA A 115 8.08 9.18 1.77
CA ALA A 115 6.86 8.45 1.37
C ALA A 115 6.04 9.25 0.34
N SER A 116 5.77 10.52 0.65
CA SER A 116 5.00 11.42 -0.21
C SER A 116 5.73 11.73 -1.51
N TYR A 117 7.04 12.03 -1.45
CA TYR A 117 7.83 12.43 -2.62
C TYR A 117 7.94 11.31 -3.67
N TYR A 118 8.17 10.07 -3.25
CA TYR A 118 8.30 8.93 -4.17
C TYR A 118 6.97 8.23 -4.46
N TYR A 119 5.88 8.65 -3.81
CA TYR A 119 4.57 8.02 -3.89
C TYR A 119 4.66 6.51 -3.56
N ILE A 120 5.12 6.26 -2.34
CA ILE A 120 5.34 4.94 -1.73
C ILE A 120 4.47 4.84 -0.48
N SER A 121 3.90 3.66 -0.24
CA SER A 121 3.07 3.38 0.92
C SER A 121 3.82 3.65 2.22
N TYR A 122 3.15 4.25 3.21
CA TYR A 122 3.74 4.51 4.52
C TYR A 122 4.22 3.20 5.19
N THR A 123 3.50 2.09 4.99
CA THR A 123 3.90 0.76 5.49
C THR A 123 5.19 0.25 4.86
N THR A 124 5.42 0.56 3.57
CA THR A 124 6.68 0.21 2.91
C THR A 124 7.82 1.00 3.55
N ILE A 125 7.64 2.31 3.76
CA ILE A 125 8.67 3.15 4.38
C ILE A 125 8.96 2.72 5.82
N GLU A 126 7.95 2.30 6.57
CA GLU A 126 8.11 1.72 7.90
C GLU A 126 8.98 0.45 7.86
N VAL A 127 8.66 -0.49 6.96
CA VAL A 127 9.45 -1.71 6.76
C VAL A 127 10.89 -1.38 6.37
N LEU A 128 11.09 -0.39 5.48
CA LEU A 128 12.42 0.08 5.09
C LEU A 128 13.16 0.66 6.30
N SER A 129 12.54 1.54 7.08
CA SER A 129 13.15 2.16 8.26
C SER A 129 13.51 1.16 9.36
N MET A 130 12.70 0.11 9.55
CA MET A 130 12.98 -0.93 10.55
C MET A 130 14.06 -1.92 10.10
N SER A 131 14.14 -2.18 8.79
CA SER A 131 15.00 -3.24 8.23
C SER A 131 16.37 -2.73 7.77
N LEU A 132 16.46 -1.49 7.31
CA LEU A 132 17.70 -0.88 6.85
C LEU A 132 18.59 -0.49 8.04
N LYS A 133 19.83 -1.00 8.05
CA LYS A 133 20.86 -0.69 9.04
C LYS A 133 22.12 -0.25 8.31
N GLN A 134 23.01 0.48 8.99
CA GLN A 134 24.30 0.91 8.40
C GLN A 134 25.16 -0.23 7.82
N LYS A 135 24.94 -1.48 8.26
CA LYS A 135 25.68 -2.67 7.78
C LYS A 135 24.91 -3.49 6.73
N THR A 136 23.78 -3.00 6.22
CA THR A 136 22.97 -3.71 5.23
C THR A 136 23.75 -3.82 3.91
N LYS A 137 23.94 -5.06 3.44
CA LYS A 137 24.62 -5.36 2.16
C LYS A 137 23.61 -5.50 1.03
N SER A 138 24.08 -5.46 -0.21
CA SER A 138 23.26 -5.60 -1.43
C SER A 138 22.29 -6.79 -1.41
N ARG A 139 22.71 -7.96 -0.89
CA ARG A 139 21.84 -9.13 -0.75
C ARG A 139 20.60 -8.85 0.12
N ALA A 140 20.80 -8.24 1.28
CA ALA A 140 19.71 -7.90 2.19
C ALA A 140 18.86 -6.77 1.64
N LEU A 141 19.45 -5.84 0.88
CA LEU A 141 18.71 -4.76 0.22
C LEU A 141 17.65 -5.29 -0.76
N PHE A 142 17.97 -6.29 -1.58
CA PHE A 142 16.98 -6.89 -2.50
C PHE A 142 15.84 -7.57 -1.76
N GLU A 143 16.14 -8.27 -0.65
CA GLU A 143 15.13 -8.90 0.19
C GLU A 143 14.19 -7.86 0.82
N ILE A 144 14.76 -6.76 1.34
CA ILE A 144 14.00 -5.66 1.93
C ILE A 144 13.11 -4.98 0.89
N ILE A 145 13.66 -4.64 -0.30
CA ILE A 145 12.89 -4.02 -1.38
C ILE A 145 11.75 -4.93 -1.82
N SER A 146 11.99 -6.24 -1.92
CA SER A 146 10.97 -7.19 -2.38
C SER A 146 9.81 -7.37 -1.41
N ASN A 147 10.00 -7.04 -0.13
CA ASN A 147 8.97 -7.05 0.91
C ASN A 147 8.13 -5.76 0.96
N ALA A 148 8.31 -4.84 0.01
CA ALA A 148 7.51 -3.63 -0.11
C ALA A 148 6.03 -3.96 -0.40
N SER A 149 5.12 -3.18 0.18
CA SER A 149 3.66 -3.35 0.05
C SER A 149 3.18 -3.19 -1.39
N GLU A 150 3.90 -2.43 -2.23
CA GLU A 150 3.64 -2.23 -3.66
C GLU A 150 3.69 -3.51 -4.50
N PHE A 151 4.32 -4.56 -3.95
CA PHE A 151 4.45 -5.87 -4.58
C PHE A 151 3.39 -6.89 -4.11
N SER A 152 2.52 -6.50 -3.17
CA SER A 152 1.43 -7.37 -2.69
C SER A 152 0.40 -7.69 -3.77
N ASP A 153 0.20 -6.78 -4.73
CA ASP A 153 -0.75 -6.94 -5.84
C ASP A 153 -0.25 -7.85 -6.98
N ILE A 154 1.01 -8.32 -6.92
CA ILE A 154 1.56 -9.17 -7.98
C ILE A 154 0.77 -10.48 -8.03
N PRO A 155 0.22 -10.85 -9.21
CA PRO A 155 -0.64 -12.00 -9.31
C PRO A 155 0.16 -13.29 -9.14
N ILE A 156 -0.33 -14.20 -8.30
CA ILE A 156 0.13 -15.58 -8.24
C ILE A 156 -0.82 -16.45 -9.07
N ARG A 157 -0.34 -16.96 -10.20
CA ARG A 157 -1.14 -17.75 -11.14
C ARG A 157 -1.09 -19.24 -10.79
N HIS A 158 -2.14 -19.96 -11.17
CA HIS A 158 -2.25 -21.40 -10.95
C HIS A 158 -1.13 -22.16 -11.70
N LYS A 159 -0.45 -23.11 -11.04
CA LYS A 159 0.73 -23.87 -11.55
C LYS A 159 1.99 -23.03 -11.83
N GLU A 160 2.03 -21.78 -11.36
CA GLU A 160 3.21 -20.92 -11.52
C GLU A 160 4.36 -21.33 -10.57
N ASP A 161 4.04 -22.00 -9.47
CA ASP A 161 4.97 -22.54 -8.48
C ASP A 161 6.05 -23.43 -9.09
N ALA A 162 5.69 -24.33 -10.01
CA ALA A 162 6.64 -25.21 -10.67
C ALA A 162 7.62 -24.45 -11.58
N ILE A 163 7.17 -23.35 -12.19
CA ILE A 163 7.99 -22.50 -13.06
C ILE A 163 8.94 -21.66 -12.21
N LEU A 164 8.43 -21.05 -11.13
CA LEU A 164 9.23 -20.26 -10.19
C LEU A 164 10.27 -21.11 -9.48
N LYS A 165 9.96 -22.36 -9.14
CA LYS A 165 10.93 -23.31 -8.58
C LYS A 165 12.07 -23.61 -9.55
N LYS A 166 11.75 -23.91 -10.81
CA LYS A 166 12.76 -24.13 -11.87
C LYS A 166 13.61 -22.89 -12.16
N LEU A 167 13.09 -21.70 -11.90
CA LEU A 167 13.83 -20.43 -12.01
C LEU A 167 14.74 -20.24 -10.79
N ALA A 168 14.23 -20.47 -9.59
CA ALA A 168 14.98 -20.39 -8.33
C ALA A 168 16.19 -21.32 -8.33
N ASP A 169 16.05 -22.56 -8.82
CA ASP A 169 17.15 -23.54 -8.92
C ASP A 169 18.32 -23.05 -9.79
N ARG A 170 18.06 -22.13 -10.74
CA ARG A 170 19.09 -21.54 -11.62
C ARG A 170 19.71 -20.26 -11.05
N LEU A 171 19.14 -19.70 -9.99
CA LEU A 171 19.57 -18.44 -9.39
C LEU A 171 20.47 -18.72 -8.17
N PRO A 172 21.79 -18.46 -8.25
CA PRO A 172 22.75 -18.87 -7.22
C PRO A 172 22.59 -18.17 -5.86
N VAL A 173 21.84 -17.06 -5.81
CA VAL A 173 21.68 -16.22 -4.61
C VAL A 173 20.54 -16.70 -3.70
N MET A 174 19.59 -17.46 -4.25
CA MET A 174 18.34 -17.86 -3.59
C MET A 174 18.52 -19.16 -2.78
N LYS A 175 18.97 -19.04 -1.52
CA LYS A 175 19.15 -20.19 -0.59
C LYS A 175 18.17 -20.20 0.59
N SER A 176 17.27 -19.22 0.66
CA SER A 176 16.22 -19.15 1.68
C SER A 176 15.05 -20.09 1.32
N GLN A 177 14.22 -20.43 2.31
CA GLN A 177 12.98 -21.16 2.08
C GLN A 177 11.98 -20.24 1.36
N ILE A 178 11.95 -20.30 0.03
CA ILE A 178 11.06 -19.50 -0.80
C ILE A 178 9.64 -20.06 -0.75
N ARG A 179 8.67 -19.21 -0.41
CA ARG A 179 7.25 -19.54 -0.56
C ARG A 179 6.77 -19.08 -1.93
N TYR A 180 6.58 -20.02 -2.87
CA TYR A 180 6.15 -19.69 -4.24
C TYR A 180 4.71 -19.18 -4.34
N SER A 181 3.93 -19.29 -3.27
CA SER A 181 2.58 -18.75 -3.17
C SER A 181 2.55 -17.29 -2.71
N ASP A 182 3.70 -16.70 -2.41
CA ASP A 182 3.81 -15.36 -1.84
C ASP A 182 4.28 -14.35 -2.91
N PRO A 183 3.53 -13.25 -3.14
CA PRO A 183 3.90 -12.18 -4.07
C PRO A 183 5.28 -11.59 -3.84
N HIS A 184 5.70 -11.39 -2.59
CA HIS A 184 6.99 -10.78 -2.26
C HIS A 184 8.17 -11.68 -2.66
N HIS A 185 8.02 -12.98 -2.43
CA HIS A 185 8.99 -13.98 -2.87
C HIS A 185 9.08 -14.07 -4.41
N LYS A 186 7.94 -13.94 -5.09
CA LYS A 186 7.91 -13.86 -6.56
C LYS A 186 8.61 -12.59 -7.05
N ALA A 187 8.34 -11.43 -6.44
CA ALA A 187 9.02 -10.18 -6.78
C ALA A 187 10.54 -10.30 -6.65
N HIS A 188 10.99 -10.87 -5.52
CA HIS A 188 12.41 -11.10 -5.25
C HIS A 188 13.07 -11.97 -6.32
N LEU A 189 12.42 -13.06 -6.73
CA LEU A 189 12.90 -13.95 -7.79
C LEU A 189 13.01 -13.25 -9.13
N LEU A 190 11.99 -12.48 -9.51
CA LEU A 190 11.94 -11.80 -10.80
C LEU A 190 12.95 -10.66 -10.89
N ILE A 191 13.17 -9.91 -9.81
CA ILE A 191 14.24 -8.90 -9.74
C ILE A 191 15.62 -9.55 -9.98
N HIS A 192 15.90 -10.68 -9.32
CA HIS A 192 17.18 -11.38 -9.53
C HIS A 192 17.32 -11.98 -10.93
N ALA A 193 16.23 -12.52 -11.49
CA ALA A 193 16.20 -13.04 -12.85
C ALA A 193 16.48 -11.94 -13.88
N HIS A 194 15.90 -10.75 -13.68
CA HIS A 194 16.13 -9.58 -14.52
C HIS A 194 17.60 -9.13 -14.47
N LEU A 195 18.18 -8.97 -13.27
CA LEU A 195 19.57 -8.57 -13.10
C LEU A 195 20.56 -9.58 -13.70
N SER A 196 20.20 -10.86 -13.67
CA SER A 196 20.98 -11.95 -14.27
C SER A 196 20.67 -12.17 -15.76
N ARG A 197 19.81 -11.34 -16.36
CA ARG A 197 19.39 -11.38 -17.78
C ARG A 197 18.85 -12.75 -18.22
N PHE A 198 18.16 -13.47 -17.33
CA PHE A 198 17.51 -14.73 -17.69
C PHE A 198 16.34 -14.48 -18.64
N LYS A 199 16.18 -15.38 -19.62
CA LYS A 199 15.02 -15.37 -20.51
C LYS A 199 13.81 -15.95 -19.77
N LEU A 200 12.80 -15.10 -19.52
CA LEU A 200 11.56 -15.46 -18.86
C LEU A 200 10.45 -15.83 -19.86
N THR A 201 9.38 -16.45 -19.38
CA THR A 201 8.14 -16.61 -20.16
C THR A 201 7.48 -15.23 -20.35
N PRO A 202 6.67 -15.02 -21.39
CA PRO A 202 6.02 -13.73 -21.65
C PRO A 202 5.20 -13.21 -20.45
N GLU A 203 4.51 -14.11 -19.74
CA GLU A 203 3.73 -13.77 -18.54
C GLU A 203 4.61 -13.23 -17.41
N LEU A 204 5.70 -13.93 -17.09
CA LEU A 204 6.66 -13.50 -16.07
C LEU A 204 7.43 -12.25 -16.48
N SER A 205 7.68 -12.07 -17.78
CA SER A 205 8.30 -10.84 -18.31
C SER A 205 7.40 -9.63 -18.07
N LYS A 206 6.09 -9.76 -18.34
CA LYS A 206 5.13 -8.70 -18.07
C LYS A 206 5.07 -8.35 -16.57
N ASP A 207 5.04 -9.36 -15.71
CA ASP A 207 5.08 -9.14 -14.25
C ASP A 207 6.40 -8.44 -13.84
N THR A 208 7.52 -8.83 -14.46
CA THR A 208 8.82 -8.20 -14.23
C THR A 208 8.81 -6.72 -14.62
N ASP A 209 8.21 -6.37 -15.75
CA ASP A 209 8.11 -4.97 -16.18
C ASP A 209 7.33 -4.13 -15.16
N GLU A 210 6.22 -4.65 -14.62
CA GLU A 210 5.45 -3.98 -13.56
C GLU A 210 6.28 -3.81 -12.27
N ILE A 211 7.01 -4.85 -11.88
CA ILE A 211 7.89 -4.82 -10.70
C ILE A 211 8.97 -3.75 -10.87
N LEU A 212 9.62 -3.69 -12.03
CA LEU A 212 10.73 -2.75 -12.27
C LEU A 212 10.28 -1.29 -12.25
N LEU A 213 9.06 -1.00 -12.73
CA LEU A 213 8.48 0.35 -12.66
C LEU A 213 8.34 0.85 -11.21
N LYS A 214 7.98 -0.03 -10.26
CA LYS A 214 7.86 0.32 -8.85
C LYS A 214 9.22 0.26 -8.12
N ALA A 215 10.06 -0.72 -8.47
CA ALA A 215 11.36 -0.96 -7.83
C ALA A 215 12.31 0.24 -7.94
N ALA A 216 12.27 1.01 -9.03
CA ALA A 216 13.11 2.19 -9.21
C ALA A 216 12.87 3.23 -8.09
N ARG A 217 11.60 3.56 -7.82
CA ARG A 217 11.22 4.54 -6.79
C ARG A 217 11.51 4.04 -5.38
N ILE A 218 11.23 2.76 -5.11
CA ILE A 218 11.55 2.12 -3.82
C ILE A 218 13.06 2.12 -3.57
N THR A 219 13.87 1.86 -4.60
CA THR A 219 15.33 1.89 -4.48
C THR A 219 15.84 3.30 -4.17
N GLN A 220 15.28 4.34 -4.79
CA GLN A 220 15.60 5.73 -4.47
C GLN A 220 15.22 6.09 -3.04
N ALA A 221 14.03 5.68 -2.59
CA ALA A 221 13.61 5.86 -1.20
C ALA A 221 14.55 5.15 -0.21
N CYS A 222 15.02 3.94 -0.51
CA CYS A 222 16.04 3.27 0.30
C CYS A 222 17.33 4.10 0.45
N VAL A 223 17.76 4.78 -0.62
CA VAL A 223 18.96 5.64 -0.58
C VAL A 223 18.73 6.83 0.35
N ASP A 224 17.56 7.48 0.26
CA ASP A 224 17.25 8.64 1.11
C ASP A 224 17.00 8.26 2.57
N VAL A 225 16.44 7.09 2.83
CA VAL A 225 16.30 6.55 4.20
C VAL A 225 17.67 6.23 4.81
N LEU A 226 18.61 5.69 4.03
CA LEU A 226 19.98 5.41 4.51
C LEU A 226 20.86 6.67 4.65
N SER A 227 20.48 7.77 3.99
CA SER A 227 21.22 9.03 4.02
C SER A 227 20.80 9.95 5.19
N ASN A 228 19.70 9.61 5.88
CA ASN A 228 19.28 10.23 7.14
C ASN A 228 20.01 9.63 8.35
#